data_AF-A0AAV3QUP2-F1
#
_entry.id   AF-A0AAV3QUP2-F1
#
_cell.length_a   1.000
_cell.length_b   1.000
_cell.length_c   1.000
_cell.angle_alpha   90.00
_cell.angle_beta   90.00
_cell.angle_gamma   90.00
#
_symmetry.space_group_name_H-M   'P 1'
#
loop_
_entity.id
_entity.type
_entity.pdbx_description
1 polymer ?
#
loop_
_entity_poly.entity_id
_entity_poly.type
_entity_poly.pdbx_seq_one_letter_code
_entity_poly.pdbx_strand_id
1 'polypeptide(L)'
;MLTQFFRTNDVDPEAKELNLLYKQFPTYYVWDSQIRTWTKRKRCKVIGRLCTVNPVEDERFYLRLLLNNVCAPTSYHFLLLVDGVQCTSFQKVVHLRGLLQKDDDINKTMEETSVYQMPSELRRLFATLLYYCKPTNPQKLFATFYEYMAEDFTRS
;
A
#
# COMPACT_ATOMS: atom_id res chain seq x y z
N MET A 1 -15.00 -14.08 -7.96
CA MET A 1 -14.29 -14.28 -6.69
C MET A 1 -14.29 -13.02 -5.82
N LEU A 2 -13.69 -11.88 -6.23
CA LEU A 2 -13.61 -10.68 -5.39
C LEU A 2 -14.95 -9.99 -5.13
N THR A 3 -15.78 -9.76 -6.15
CA THR A 3 -17.12 -9.19 -5.98
C THR A 3 -18.01 -10.04 -5.06
N GLN A 4 -17.81 -11.36 -5.08
CA GLN A 4 -18.53 -12.24 -4.17
C GLN A 4 -17.97 -12.23 -2.76
N PHE A 5 -16.67 -12.00 -2.57
CA PHE A 5 -16.13 -11.78 -1.23
C PHE A 5 -16.82 -10.57 -0.57
N PHE A 6 -16.99 -9.48 -1.32
CA PHE A 6 -17.70 -8.30 -0.84
C PHE A 6 -19.15 -8.60 -0.45
N ARG A 7 -19.87 -9.32 -1.32
CA ARG A 7 -21.24 -9.73 -1.04
C ARG A 7 -21.32 -10.68 0.15
N THR A 8 -20.40 -11.64 0.31
CA THR A 8 -20.36 -12.52 1.49
C THR A 8 -20.17 -11.71 2.77
N ASN A 9 -19.27 -10.73 2.79
CA ASN A 9 -19.13 -9.82 3.93
C ASN A 9 -20.38 -8.98 4.20
N ASP A 10 -21.22 -8.76 3.19
CA ASP A 10 -22.47 -7.99 3.34
C ASP A 10 -23.67 -8.84 3.78
N VAL A 11 -23.73 -10.12 3.39
CA VAL A 11 -24.92 -10.96 3.64
C VAL A 11 -24.72 -12.01 4.73
N ASP A 12 -23.51 -12.51 4.94
CA ASP A 12 -23.22 -13.59 5.88
C ASP A 12 -22.86 -12.99 7.27
N PRO A 13 -23.67 -13.22 8.32
CA PRO A 13 -23.39 -12.73 9.67
C PRO A 13 -22.06 -13.23 10.23
N GLU A 14 -21.66 -14.47 9.91
CA GLU A 14 -20.41 -15.04 10.39
C GLU A 14 -19.21 -14.37 9.70
N ALA A 15 -19.32 -14.04 8.42
CA ALA A 15 -18.28 -13.29 7.71
C ALA A 15 -18.09 -11.89 8.30
N LYS A 16 -19.19 -11.24 8.69
CA LYS A 16 -19.17 -9.93 9.38
C LYS A 16 -18.50 -10.02 10.73
N GLU A 17 -18.85 -11.03 11.53
CA GLU A 17 -18.29 -11.25 12.86
C GLU A 17 -16.79 -11.55 12.80
N LEU A 18 -16.36 -12.39 11.85
CA LEU A 18 -14.95 -12.74 11.68
C LEU A 18 -14.08 -11.55 11.21
N ASN A 19 -14.70 -10.53 10.60
CA ASN A 19 -14.06 -9.27 10.19
C ASN A 19 -12.68 -9.46 9.49
N LEU A 20 -12.66 -10.28 8.44
CA LEU A 20 -11.42 -10.80 7.86
C LEU A 20 -10.84 -9.91 6.75
N LEU A 21 -9.51 -9.91 6.65
CA LEU A 21 -8.80 -9.44 5.46
C LEU A 21 -8.99 -10.43 4.30
N TYR A 22 -8.87 -9.93 3.06
CA TYR A 22 -9.03 -10.79 1.88
C TYR A 22 -8.01 -11.95 1.85
N LYS A 23 -6.78 -11.75 2.37
CA LYS A 23 -5.75 -12.81 2.48
C LYS A 23 -6.10 -13.90 3.50
N GLN A 24 -6.88 -13.55 4.53
CA GLN A 24 -7.31 -14.47 5.58
C GLN A 24 -8.58 -15.22 5.18
N PHE A 25 -9.41 -14.63 4.32
CA PHE A 25 -10.69 -15.17 3.90
C PHE A 25 -10.66 -16.64 3.43
N PRO A 26 -9.67 -17.09 2.62
CA PRO A 26 -9.58 -18.50 2.19
C PRO A 26 -9.34 -19.51 3.32
N THR A 27 -8.96 -19.04 4.52
CA THR A 27 -8.81 -19.89 5.71
C THR A 27 -10.17 -20.40 6.19
N TYR A 28 -11.22 -19.59 6.03
CA TYR A 28 -12.58 -19.86 6.51
C TYR A 28 -13.56 -20.20 5.39
N TYR A 29 -13.31 -19.70 4.18
CA TYR A 29 -14.17 -19.89 3.03
C TYR A 29 -13.41 -20.56 1.88
N VAL A 30 -14.14 -21.27 1.03
CA VAL A 30 -13.64 -21.87 -0.22
C VAL A 30 -14.46 -21.36 -1.39
N TRP A 31 -13.79 -21.05 -2.50
CA TRP A 31 -14.44 -20.62 -3.71
C TRP A 31 -15.03 -21.83 -4.43
N ASP A 32 -16.35 -21.83 -4.63
CA ASP A 32 -17.03 -22.80 -5.47
C ASP A 32 -17.15 -22.21 -6.89
N SER A 33 -16.46 -22.83 -7.85
CA SER A 33 -16.44 -22.38 -9.24
C SER A 33 -17.74 -22.67 -10.00
N GLN A 34 -18.53 -23.67 -9.56
CA GLN A 34 -19.76 -24.08 -10.24
C GLN A 34 -20.86 -23.05 -10.00
N ILE A 35 -21.09 -22.72 -8.72
CA ILE A 35 -22.10 -21.73 -8.33
C ILE A 35 -21.54 -20.30 -8.22
N ARG A 36 -20.23 -20.14 -8.39
CA ARG A 36 -19.51 -18.86 -8.33
C ARG A 36 -19.74 -18.13 -7.01
N THR A 37 -19.66 -18.83 -5.88
CA THR A 37 -19.83 -18.25 -4.54
C THR A 37 -18.74 -18.70 -3.59
N TRP A 38 -18.62 -18.00 -2.46
CA TRP A 38 -17.84 -18.47 -1.33
C TRP A 38 -18.71 -19.30 -0.41
N THR A 39 -18.25 -20.49 -0.07
CA THR A 39 -18.91 -21.37 0.89
C THR A 39 -18.02 -21.63 2.08
N LYS A 40 -18.63 -21.89 3.24
CA LYS A 40 -17.88 -22.15 4.47
C LYS A 40 -17.00 -23.39 4.31
N ARG A 41 -15.73 -23.25 4.66
CA ARG A 41 -14.76 -24.33 4.62
C ARG A 41 -15.08 -25.34 5.72
N LYS A 42 -15.16 -26.60 5.34
CA LYS A 42 -15.45 -27.72 6.27
C LYS A 42 -14.20 -28.45 6.73
N ARG A 43 -13.09 -28.38 5.97
CA ARG A 43 -11.87 -29.18 6.20
C ARG A 43 -10.60 -28.42 5.80
N CYS A 44 -9.50 -28.77 6.47
CA CYS A 44 -8.13 -28.26 6.30
C CYS A 44 -7.94 -26.78 6.65
N LYS A 45 -6.80 -26.43 7.24
CA LYS A 45 -6.39 -25.03 7.44
C LYS A 45 -5.53 -24.60 6.25
N VAL A 46 -5.92 -23.53 5.58
CA VAL A 46 -5.22 -23.00 4.39
C VAL A 46 -4.90 -21.53 4.63
N ILE A 47 -3.72 -21.10 4.19
CA ILE A 47 -3.35 -19.69 4.18
C ILE A 47 -3.56 -19.15 2.76
N GLY A 48 -4.39 -18.12 2.63
CA GLY A 48 -4.62 -17.46 1.35
C GLY A 48 -3.36 -16.75 0.87
N ARG A 49 -2.96 -17.00 -0.37
CA ARG A 49 -1.89 -16.25 -1.04
C ARG A 49 -2.52 -15.29 -2.04
N LEU A 50 -2.09 -14.04 -1.96
CA LEU A 50 -2.44 -13.03 -2.94
C LEU A 50 -1.29 -12.94 -3.94
N CYS A 51 -1.59 -13.09 -5.23
CA CYS A 51 -0.67 -12.76 -6.31
C CYS A 51 -0.04 -11.39 -6.05
N THR A 52 1.29 -11.35 -6.14
CA THR A 52 2.06 -10.12 -6.15
C THR A 52 1.67 -9.32 -7.38
N VAL A 53 1.50 -8.01 -7.19
CA VAL A 53 1.15 -7.05 -8.24
C VAL A 53 2.29 -6.05 -8.28
N ASN A 54 2.74 -5.70 -9.48
CA ASN A 54 3.83 -4.74 -9.62
C ASN A 54 3.27 -3.32 -9.37
N PRO A 55 3.97 -2.43 -8.65
CA PRO A 55 3.58 -1.01 -8.53
C PRO A 55 3.32 -0.30 -9.86
N VAL A 56 3.91 -0.75 -10.97
CA VAL A 56 3.66 -0.24 -12.32
C VAL A 56 2.21 -0.50 -12.80
N GLU A 57 1.51 -1.47 -12.20
CA GLU A 57 0.09 -1.75 -12.48
C GLU A 57 -0.88 -0.79 -11.73
N ASP A 58 -0.35 0.27 -11.11
CA ASP A 58 -1.07 1.46 -10.62
C ASP A 58 -2.31 1.11 -9.76
N GLU A 59 -3.52 1.45 -10.19
CA GLU A 59 -4.77 1.21 -9.45
C GLU A 59 -4.95 -0.26 -9.01
N ARG A 60 -4.44 -1.23 -9.79
CA ARG A 60 -4.50 -2.65 -9.39
C ARG A 60 -3.60 -2.94 -8.20
N PHE A 61 -2.42 -2.33 -8.15
CA PHE A 61 -1.50 -2.43 -7.03
C PHE A 61 -2.14 -1.84 -5.77
N TYR A 62 -2.71 -0.64 -5.88
CA TYR A 62 -3.36 0.04 -4.75
C TYR A 62 -4.60 -0.71 -4.25
N LEU A 63 -5.44 -1.24 -5.14
CA LEU A 63 -6.54 -2.13 -4.75
C LEU A 63 -6.02 -3.34 -3.97
N ARG A 64 -4.90 -3.94 -4.41
CA ARG A 64 -4.31 -5.10 -3.73
C ARG A 64 -3.79 -4.73 -2.34
N LEU A 65 -3.20 -3.56 -2.20
CA LEU A 65 -2.73 -3.04 -0.93
C LEU A 65 -3.90 -2.77 0.03
N LEU A 66 -5.02 -2.23 -0.46
CA LEU A 66 -6.23 -2.05 0.33
C LEU A 66 -6.81 -3.38 0.81
N LEU A 67 -6.94 -4.37 -0.07
CA LEU A 67 -7.44 -5.71 0.29
C LEU A 67 -6.58 -6.44 1.33
N ASN A 68 -5.32 -6.04 1.47
CA ASN A 68 -4.40 -6.56 2.47
C ASN A 68 -4.51 -5.89 3.85
N ASN A 69 -5.13 -4.72 3.93
CA ASN A 69 -5.14 -3.87 5.11
C ASN A 69 -6.55 -3.45 5.56
N VAL A 70 -7.57 -3.59 4.72
CA VAL A 70 -8.97 -3.27 5.02
C VAL A 70 -9.75 -4.55 5.27
N CYS A 71 -10.30 -4.68 6.48
CA CYS A 71 -11.10 -5.83 6.89
C CYS A 71 -12.55 -5.73 6.37
N ALA A 72 -13.10 -6.88 6.02
CA ALA A 72 -14.50 -7.09 5.61
C ALA A 72 -15.12 -5.99 4.72
N PRO A 73 -14.45 -5.55 3.63
CA PRO A 73 -15.07 -4.58 2.73
C PRO A 73 -16.31 -5.18 2.06
N THR A 74 -17.36 -4.36 1.93
CA THR A 74 -18.66 -4.77 1.37
C THR A 74 -18.86 -4.34 -0.08
N SER A 75 -17.99 -3.47 -0.61
CA SER A 75 -18.01 -3.04 -2.01
C SER A 75 -16.69 -2.35 -2.41
N TYR A 76 -16.51 -2.13 -3.71
CA TYR A 76 -15.44 -1.24 -4.20
C TYR A 76 -15.63 0.20 -3.72
N HIS A 77 -16.89 0.66 -3.63
CA HIS A 77 -17.18 1.99 -3.12
C HIS A 77 -16.76 2.12 -1.65
N PHE A 78 -16.98 1.09 -0.84
CA PHE A 78 -16.50 1.06 0.55
C PHE A 78 -14.97 1.18 0.64
N LEU A 79 -14.24 0.51 -0.26
CA LEU A 79 -12.79 0.66 -0.36
C LEU A 79 -12.35 2.08 -0.76
N LEU A 80 -13.19 2.81 -1.48
CA LEU A 80 -12.96 4.20 -1.85
C LEU A 80 -13.30 5.21 -0.74
N LEU A 81 -13.87 4.74 0.37
CA LEU A 81 -14.28 5.59 1.49
C LEU A 81 -13.17 5.69 2.55
N VAL A 82 -12.82 6.93 2.91
CA VAL A 82 -11.90 7.25 4.01
C VAL A 82 -12.56 8.33 4.85
N ASP A 83 -12.82 8.05 6.13
CA ASP A 83 -13.41 8.99 7.10
C ASP A 83 -14.68 9.70 6.59
N GLY A 84 -15.54 8.97 5.87
CA GLY A 84 -16.79 9.48 5.29
C GLY A 84 -16.62 10.24 3.96
N VAL A 85 -15.40 10.44 3.47
CA VAL A 85 -15.11 11.09 2.20
C VAL A 85 -14.89 10.04 1.11
N GLN A 86 -15.65 10.15 0.02
CA GLN A 86 -15.49 9.30 -1.16
C GLN A 86 -14.34 9.80 -2.03
N CYS A 87 -13.33 8.95 -2.22
CA CYS A 87 -12.20 9.21 -3.10
C CYS A 87 -12.47 8.72 -4.52
N THR A 88 -11.77 9.32 -5.49
CA THR A 88 -11.87 8.97 -6.92
C THR A 88 -10.95 7.84 -7.35
N SER A 89 -9.88 7.55 -6.59
CA SER A 89 -8.89 6.51 -6.90
C SER A 89 -8.45 5.73 -5.67
N PHE A 90 -8.06 4.46 -5.88
CA PHE A 90 -7.52 3.63 -4.81
C PHE A 90 -6.16 4.15 -4.32
N GLN A 91 -5.36 4.74 -5.21
CA GLN A 91 -4.13 5.42 -4.85
C GLN A 91 -4.36 6.48 -3.77
N LYS A 92 -5.37 7.34 -3.95
CA LYS A 92 -5.68 8.43 -3.01
C LYS A 92 -6.09 7.87 -1.64
N VAL A 93 -6.90 6.82 -1.62
CA VAL A 93 -7.30 6.14 -0.37
C VAL A 93 -6.10 5.55 0.34
N VAL A 94 -5.25 4.82 -0.38
CA VAL A 94 -4.02 4.23 0.16
C VAL A 94 -3.14 5.32 0.78
N HIS A 95 -2.99 6.45 0.10
CA HIS A 95 -2.20 7.58 0.57
C HIS A 95 -2.80 8.19 1.85
N LEU A 96 -4.11 8.48 1.86
CA LEU A 96 -4.81 9.02 3.03
C LEU A 96 -4.78 8.06 4.23
N ARG A 97 -4.85 6.75 3.98
CA ARG A 97 -4.73 5.71 5.01
C ARG A 97 -3.28 5.50 5.48
N GLY A 98 -2.29 6.17 4.89
CA GLY A 98 -0.88 6.02 5.24
C GLY A 98 -0.33 4.62 4.99
N LEU A 99 -0.86 3.89 4.01
CA LEU A 99 -0.47 2.50 3.73
C LEU A 99 0.78 2.39 2.84
N LEU A 100 1.24 3.49 2.26
CA LEU A 100 2.54 3.55 1.57
C LEU A 100 3.61 3.94 2.57
N GLN A 101 4.83 3.43 2.37
CA GLN A 101 6.00 3.93 3.09
C GLN A 101 6.03 5.45 2.94
N LYS A 102 6.04 6.14 4.08
CA LYS A 102 6.11 7.59 4.11
C LYS A 102 7.46 8.03 3.56
N ASP A 103 7.48 9.22 3.00
CA ASP A 103 8.72 9.96 2.72
C ASP A 103 9.62 10.07 3.98
N ASP A 104 9.12 9.77 5.19
CA ASP A 104 9.88 9.68 6.44
C ASP A 104 11.10 8.76 6.32
N ASP A 105 10.97 7.59 5.70
CA ASP A 105 12.10 6.66 5.54
C ASP A 105 13.16 7.27 4.61
N ILE A 106 12.73 7.98 3.56
CA ILE A 106 13.59 8.67 2.60
C ILE A 106 14.30 9.85 3.29
N ASN A 107 13.58 10.64 4.08
CA ASN A 107 14.13 11.77 4.83
C ASN A 107 15.14 11.29 5.86
N LYS A 108 14.81 10.24 6.62
CA LYS A 108 15.72 9.66 7.62
C LYS A 108 16.98 9.10 6.98
N THR A 109 16.84 8.41 5.85
CA THR A 109 18.00 7.89 5.08
C THR A 109 18.90 9.04 4.62
N MET A 110 18.32 10.13 4.10
CA MET A 110 19.08 11.32 3.69
C MET A 110 19.73 12.04 4.87
N GLU A 111 19.03 12.17 5.99
CA GLU A 111 19.54 12.78 7.22
C GLU A 111 20.72 12.00 7.78
N GLU A 112 20.58 10.69 7.94
CA GLU A 112 21.68 9.81 8.36
C GLU A 112 22.87 9.96 7.40
N THR A 113 22.63 9.87 6.08
CA THR A 113 23.69 9.97 5.06
C THR A 113 24.41 11.30 5.06
N SER A 114 23.69 12.40 5.29
CA SER A 114 24.27 13.74 5.32
C SER A 114 25.33 13.93 6.42
N VAL A 115 25.30 13.09 7.47
CA VAL A 115 26.26 13.15 8.58
C VAL A 115 27.56 12.41 8.26
N TYR A 116 27.52 11.34 7.45
CA TYR A 116 28.68 10.45 7.26
C TYR A 116 29.25 10.38 5.85
N GLN A 117 28.55 10.88 4.82
CA GLN A 117 29.03 10.84 3.43
C GLN A 117 29.45 12.19 2.89
N MET A 118 30.29 12.17 1.86
CA MET A 118 30.65 13.34 1.08
C MET A 118 29.44 13.86 0.26
N PRO A 119 29.36 15.18 -0.02
CA PRO A 119 28.27 15.76 -0.80
C PRO A 119 28.04 15.09 -2.17
N SER A 120 29.09 14.61 -2.83
CA SER A 120 28.99 13.87 -4.09
C SER A 120 28.21 12.55 -3.97
N GLU A 121 28.42 11.82 -2.88
CA GLU A 121 27.71 10.57 -2.59
C GLU A 121 26.27 10.83 -2.16
N LEU A 122 26.04 11.92 -1.40
CA LEU A 122 24.70 12.36 -1.02
C LEU A 122 23.85 12.70 -2.26
N ARG A 123 24.43 13.37 -3.26
CA ARG A 123 23.78 13.64 -4.57
C ARG A 123 23.44 12.34 -5.32
N ARG A 124 24.33 11.35 -5.29
CA ARG A 124 24.10 10.02 -5.92
C ARG A 124 22.97 9.25 -5.23
N LEU A 125 22.93 9.28 -3.89
CA LEU A 125 21.86 8.71 -3.10
C LEU A 125 20.52 9.40 -3.42
N PHE A 126 20.48 10.73 -3.43
CA PHE A 126 19.30 11.50 -3.78
C PHE A 126 18.72 11.06 -5.14
N ALA A 127 19.55 10.97 -6.18
CA ALA A 127 19.11 10.50 -7.51
C ALA A 127 18.57 9.06 -7.47
N THR A 128 19.19 8.18 -6.67
CA THR A 128 18.75 6.79 -6.48
C THR A 128 17.37 6.75 -5.82
N LEU A 129 17.15 7.54 -4.77
CA LEU A 129 15.87 7.65 -4.07
C LEU A 129 14.77 8.23 -4.98
N LEU A 130 15.09 9.22 -5.83
CA LEU A 130 14.14 9.74 -6.82
C LEU A 130 13.66 8.65 -7.79
N TYR A 131 14.58 7.82 -8.28
CA TYR A 131 14.28 6.80 -9.27
C TYR A 131 13.50 5.61 -8.68
N TYR A 132 13.97 5.07 -7.56
CA TYR A 132 13.43 3.84 -6.98
C TYR A 132 12.27 4.09 -6.01
N CYS A 133 12.38 5.12 -5.16
CA CYS A 133 11.42 5.36 -4.10
C CYS A 133 10.32 6.34 -4.50
N LYS A 134 10.55 7.16 -5.54
CA LYS A 134 9.59 8.14 -6.07
C LYS A 134 8.91 8.95 -4.94
N PRO A 135 9.69 9.75 -4.19
CA PRO A 135 9.18 10.49 -3.04
C PRO A 135 7.96 11.33 -3.43
N THR A 136 7.03 11.47 -2.49
CA THR A 136 5.76 12.17 -2.74
C THR A 136 5.99 13.63 -3.11
N ASN A 137 6.99 14.27 -2.50
CA ASN A 137 7.40 15.62 -2.85
C ASN A 137 8.93 15.71 -3.05
N PRO A 138 9.42 15.42 -4.27
CA PRO A 138 10.84 15.49 -4.62
C PRO A 138 11.44 16.89 -4.39
N GLN A 139 10.64 17.93 -4.60
CA GLN A 139 11.06 19.32 -4.53
C GLN A 139 11.31 19.74 -3.08
N LYS A 140 10.41 19.33 -2.16
CA LYS A 140 10.61 19.50 -0.72
C LYS A 140 11.84 18.74 -0.25
N LEU A 141 12.02 17.48 -0.68
CA LEU A 141 13.19 16.68 -0.34
C LEU A 141 14.50 17.36 -0.79
N PHE A 142 14.55 17.86 -2.03
CA PHE A 142 15.69 18.59 -2.55
C PHE A 142 16.01 19.83 -1.71
N ALA A 143 15.00 20.66 -1.44
CA ALA A 143 15.17 21.90 -0.67
C ALA A 143 15.70 21.63 0.75
N THR A 144 15.23 20.56 1.41
CA THR A 144 15.70 20.19 2.75
C THR A 144 17.18 19.82 2.78
N PHE A 145 17.67 19.09 1.77
CA PHE A 145 19.05 18.57 1.75
C PHE A 145 20.01 19.34 0.82
N TYR A 146 19.55 20.44 0.22
CA TYR A 146 20.31 21.19 -0.77
C TYR A 146 21.67 21.65 -0.26
N GLU A 147 21.71 22.28 0.93
CA GLU A 147 22.94 22.80 1.54
C GLU A 147 23.98 21.69 1.75
N TYR A 148 23.57 20.54 2.26
CA TYR A 148 24.44 19.38 2.46
C TYR A 148 24.96 18.80 1.13
N MET A 149 24.13 18.84 0.08
CA MET A 149 24.51 18.35 -1.25
C MET A 149 25.44 19.31 -2.01
N ALA A 150 25.47 20.59 -1.62
CA ALA A 150 26.23 21.65 -2.27
C ALA A 150 27.44 22.12 -1.46
N GLU A 151 27.71 21.55 -0.28
CA GLU A 151 28.79 21.97 0.63
C GLU A 151 30.17 21.97 -0.06
N ASP A 152 30.41 21.04 -0.99
CA ASP A 152 31.65 20.94 -1.75
C ASP A 152 31.79 22.00 -2.87
N PHE A 153 30.70 22.66 -3.24
CA PHE A 153 30.70 23.75 -4.22
C PHE A 153 30.76 25.14 -3.58
N THR A 154 30.34 25.27 -2.32
CA THR A 154 30.30 26.55 -1.61
C THR A 154 31.59 26.84 -0.84
N ARG A 155 32.44 25.83 -0.61
CA ARG A 155 33.80 25.98 -0.10
C ARG A 155 34.81 26.13 -1.25
N SER A 156 34.73 27.26 -1.96
CA SER A 156 35.75 27.73 -2.91
C SER A 156 36.46 28.96 -2.39
#